data_AF-A0A2G9Y1W7-F1
#
_entry.id   AF-A0A2G9Y1W7-F1
#
_cell.length_a   1.000
_cell.length_b   1.000
_cell.length_c   1.000
_cell.angle_alpha   90.00
_cell.angle_beta   90.00
_cell.angle_gamma   90.00
#
_symmetry.space_group_name_H-M   'P 1'
#
loop_
_entity.id
_entity.type
_entity.pdbx_description
1 polymer ?
#
loop_
_entity_poly.entity_id
_entity_poly.type
_entity_poly.pdbx_seq_one_letter_code
_entity_poly.pdbx_strand_id
1 'polypeptide(L)'
;MRVDRDSISLLVSLAEDFYNNNSFIESINYCNMILSQVPDLKDAEILLLKNYKKLNDSNSFNALSEKLLKIYPNDKTVLTAIKGENEEKIEVKTPEPVKPILQQTQQTVKQDIGSSAILSVNETENLLDSALEEINRINGVLGSIIIDEAGLIIRSKVIENLDPDITAALFSTIFYVSEDSIEKVNLGMIDRVFIEIGKVRIYLFKGNGYIIGIFTEEIVKIGLILIKAKQLLKNIKQVLE
;
A
#
# COMPACT_ATOMS: atom_id res chain seq x y z
N MET A 1 -20.19 17.99 -3.07
CA MET A 1 -19.81 17.62 -1.69
C MET A 1 -18.38 18.11 -1.48
N ARG A 2 -18.12 19.05 -0.56
CA ARG A 2 -16.76 19.53 -0.30
C ARG A 2 -15.98 18.42 0.40
N VAL A 3 -14.94 17.89 -0.26
CA VAL A 3 -14.01 16.95 0.36
C VAL A 3 -13.31 17.68 1.51
N ASP A 4 -13.33 17.10 2.70
CA ASP A 4 -12.68 17.72 3.86
C ASP A 4 -11.14 17.72 3.68
N ARG A 5 -10.47 18.72 4.28
CA ARG A 5 -9.02 18.93 4.12
C ARG A 5 -8.20 17.74 4.64
N ASP A 6 -8.72 17.07 5.66
CA ASP A 6 -8.06 15.93 6.30
C ASP A 6 -8.07 14.69 5.41
N SER A 7 -9.15 14.46 4.67
CA SER A 7 -9.27 13.37 3.70
C SER A 7 -8.32 13.57 2.52
N ILE A 8 -8.14 14.82 2.06
CA ILE A 8 -7.16 15.13 0.99
C ILE A 8 -5.74 14.87 1.49
N SER A 9 -5.40 15.35 2.69
CA SER A 9 -4.08 15.11 3.31
C SER A 9 -3.76 13.62 3.43
N LEU A 10 -4.76 12.82 3.79
CA LEU A 10 -4.65 11.37 3.89
C LEU A 10 -4.37 10.70 2.53
N LEU A 11 -5.05 11.17 1.48
CA LEU A 11 -4.85 10.66 0.12
C LEU A 11 -3.48 11.04 -0.43
N VAL A 12 -2.98 12.24 -0.14
CA VAL A 12 -1.61 12.66 -0.48
C VAL A 12 -0.59 11.76 0.22
N SER A 13 -0.76 11.53 1.53
CA SER A 13 0.13 10.64 2.30
C SER A 13 0.15 9.22 1.73
N LEU A 14 -1.01 8.71 1.32
CA LEU A 14 -1.12 7.39 0.68
C LEU A 14 -0.40 7.35 -0.68
N ALA A 15 -0.53 8.41 -1.49
CA ALA A 15 0.19 8.53 -2.75
C ALA A 15 1.71 8.58 -2.55
N GLU A 16 2.18 9.27 -1.51
CA GLU A 16 3.60 9.34 -1.13
C GLU A 16 4.12 7.97 -0.69
N ASP A 17 3.34 7.22 0.09
CA ASP A 17 3.70 5.86 0.47
C ASP A 17 3.89 4.96 -0.76
N PHE A 18 3.03 5.05 -1.76
CA PHE A 18 3.19 4.27 -2.99
C PHE A 18 4.46 4.68 -3.75
N TYR A 19 4.75 5.99 -3.84
CA TYR A 19 6.00 6.48 -4.44
C TYR A 19 7.24 5.94 -3.72
N ASN A 20 7.25 6.01 -2.38
CA ASN A 20 8.38 5.57 -1.56
C ASN A 20 8.61 4.05 -1.64
N ASN A 21 7.59 3.26 -1.96
CA ASN A 21 7.68 1.81 -2.16
C ASN A 21 7.94 1.40 -3.62
N ASN A 22 8.32 2.34 -4.49
CA ASN A 22 8.52 2.14 -5.93
C ASN A 22 7.27 1.71 -6.73
N SER A 23 6.08 1.87 -6.15
CA SER A 23 4.78 1.65 -6.81
C SER A 23 4.32 2.93 -7.51
N PHE A 24 5.03 3.31 -8.57
CA PHE A 24 4.88 4.62 -9.21
C PHE A 24 3.54 4.80 -9.94
N ILE A 25 3.01 3.72 -10.54
CA ILE A 25 1.74 3.77 -11.28
C ILE A 25 0.58 4.02 -10.30
N GLU A 26 0.60 3.36 -9.15
CA GLU A 26 -0.40 3.55 -8.09
C GLU A 26 -0.31 4.97 -7.54
N SER A 27 0.90 5.47 -7.29
CA SER A 27 1.12 6.85 -6.85
C SER A 27 0.54 7.86 -7.86
N ILE A 28 0.78 7.67 -9.17
CA ILE A 28 0.18 8.48 -10.23
C ILE A 28 -1.35 8.43 -10.20
N ASN A 29 -1.94 7.24 -10.05
CA ASN A 29 -3.40 7.07 -10.01
C ASN A 29 -4.02 7.84 -8.84
N TYR A 30 -3.40 7.78 -7.65
CA TYR A 30 -3.85 8.57 -6.51
C TYR A 30 -3.66 10.07 -6.74
N CYS A 31 -2.54 10.52 -7.31
CA CYS A 31 -2.34 11.92 -7.68
C CYS A 31 -3.42 12.41 -8.65
N ASN A 32 -3.74 11.65 -9.69
CA ASN A 32 -4.78 12.00 -10.67
C ASN A 32 -6.17 12.03 -10.03
N MET A 33 -6.48 11.08 -9.15
CA MET A 33 -7.72 11.09 -8.38
C MET A 33 -7.85 12.34 -7.51
N ILE A 34 -6.78 12.72 -6.79
CA ILE A 34 -6.74 13.92 -5.96
C ILE A 34 -6.92 15.18 -6.82
N LEU A 35 -6.20 15.28 -7.94
CA LEU A 35 -6.28 16.43 -8.84
C LEU A 35 -7.63 16.53 -9.57
N SER A 36 -8.35 15.42 -9.79
CA SER A 36 -9.73 15.47 -10.30
C SER A 36 -10.69 16.18 -9.35
N GLN A 37 -10.40 16.15 -8.04
CA GLN A 37 -11.21 16.77 -7.00
C GLN A 37 -10.69 18.16 -6.61
N VAL A 38 -9.37 18.34 -6.65
CA VAL A 38 -8.66 19.60 -6.32
C VAL A 38 -7.57 19.85 -7.37
N PRO A 39 -7.92 20.47 -8.52
CA PRO A 39 -7.04 20.57 -9.70
C PRO A 39 -5.70 21.28 -9.53
N ASP A 40 -5.57 22.12 -8.51
CA ASP A 40 -4.38 22.95 -8.28
C ASP A 40 -3.71 22.63 -6.93
N LEU A 41 -3.85 21.38 -6.45
CA LEU A 41 -3.18 20.95 -5.23
C LEU A 41 -1.69 20.73 -5.48
N LYS A 42 -0.88 21.74 -5.15
CA LYS A 42 0.57 21.76 -5.37
C LYS A 42 1.30 20.47 -4.94
N ASP A 43 0.97 19.93 -3.76
CA ASP A 43 1.65 18.74 -3.23
C ASP A 43 1.44 17.50 -4.11
N ALA A 44 0.21 17.33 -4.63
CA ALA A 44 -0.12 16.24 -5.55
C ALA A 44 0.55 16.43 -6.92
N GLU A 45 0.66 17.67 -7.43
CA GLU A 45 1.36 17.95 -8.69
C GLU A 45 2.87 17.71 -8.58
N ILE A 46 3.50 18.10 -7.47
CA ILE A 46 4.92 17.84 -7.20
C ILE A 46 5.18 16.34 -7.12
N LEU A 47 4.32 15.59 -6.43
CA LEU A 47 4.45 14.14 -6.33
C LEU A 47 4.24 13.46 -7.69
N LEU A 48 3.29 13.91 -8.49
CA LEU A 48 3.07 13.42 -9.85
C LEU A 48 4.30 13.67 -10.74
N LEU A 49 4.93 14.84 -10.60
CA LEU A 49 6.17 15.16 -11.30
C LEU A 49 7.33 14.22 -10.93
N LYS A 50 7.49 13.92 -9.63
CA LYS A 50 8.48 12.95 -9.15
C LYS A 50 8.25 11.56 -9.77
N ASN A 51 6.99 11.13 -9.88
CA ASN A 51 6.65 9.85 -10.50
C ASN A 51 7.01 9.79 -11.99
N TYR A 52 6.66 10.81 -12.78
CA TYR A 52 7.03 10.86 -14.21
C TYR A 52 8.55 10.80 -14.40
N LYS A 53 9.31 11.46 -13.52
CA LYS A 53 10.78 11.37 -13.52
C LYS A 53 11.26 9.94 -13.26
N LYS A 54 10.69 9.23 -12.28
CA LYS A 54 11.07 7.84 -11.96
C LYS A 54 10.70 6.85 -13.06
N LEU A 55 9.60 7.09 -13.78
CA LEU A 55 9.17 6.27 -14.92
C LEU A 55 9.84 6.66 -16.25
N ASN A 56 10.73 7.66 -16.26
CA ASN A 56 11.33 8.21 -17.47
C ASN A 56 10.32 8.74 -18.51
N ASP A 57 9.11 9.13 -18.08
CA ASP A 57 8.10 9.76 -18.95
C ASP A 57 8.46 11.25 -19.15
N SER A 58 9.36 11.48 -20.11
CA SER A 58 9.89 12.81 -20.41
C SER A 58 8.82 13.77 -20.93
N ASN A 59 7.79 13.26 -21.61
CA ASN A 59 6.74 14.09 -22.20
C ASN A 59 5.85 14.67 -21.09
N SER A 60 5.32 13.80 -20.23
CA SER A 60 4.46 14.22 -19.11
C SER A 60 5.24 15.04 -18.08
N PHE A 61 6.51 14.69 -17.84
CA PHE A 61 7.40 15.45 -16.96
C PHE A 61 7.62 16.89 -17.45
N ASN A 62 7.95 17.08 -18.73
CA ASN A 62 8.22 18.42 -19.28
C ASN A 62 6.94 19.28 -19.27
N ALA A 63 5.81 18.72 -19.70
CA ALA A 63 4.54 19.43 -19.72
C ALA A 63 4.13 19.93 -18.32
N LEU A 64 4.27 19.08 -17.30
CA LEU A 64 3.94 19.45 -15.92
C LEU A 64 4.98 20.41 -15.31
N SER A 65 6.26 20.26 -15.65
CA SER A 65 7.32 21.18 -15.19
C SER A 65 7.08 22.60 -15.71
N GLU A 66 6.72 22.77 -16.99
CA GLU A 66 6.40 24.07 -17.57
C GLU A 66 5.18 24.70 -16.88
N LYS A 67 4.13 23.92 -16.63
CA LYS A 67 2.95 24.38 -15.87
C LYS A 67 3.35 24.87 -14.48
N LEU A 68 4.11 24.07 -13.73
CA LEU A 68 4.49 24.38 -12.36
C LEU A 68 5.45 25.58 -12.27
N LEU A 69 6.39 25.73 -13.21
CA LEU A 69 7.29 26.90 -13.25
C LEU A 69 6.55 28.19 -13.57
N LYS A 70 5.48 28.14 -14.37
CA LYS A 70 4.64 29.30 -14.67
C LYS A 70 3.85 29.77 -13.45
N ILE A 71 3.39 28.84 -12.62
CA ILE A 71 2.56 29.13 -11.44
C ILE A 71 3.44 29.43 -10.21
N TYR A 72 4.56 28.72 -10.06
CA TYR A 72 5.45 28.75 -8.89
C TYR A 72 6.94 28.94 -9.27
N PRO A 73 7.32 30.05 -9.93
CA PRO A 73 8.64 30.22 -10.54
C PRO A 73 9.82 30.16 -9.54
N ASN A 74 9.59 30.55 -8.28
CA ASN A 74 10.63 30.62 -7.24
C ASN A 74 10.39 29.63 -6.07
N ASP A 75 9.47 28.67 -6.22
CA ASP A 75 9.19 27.71 -5.15
C ASP A 75 10.31 26.65 -5.07
N LYS A 76 10.97 26.57 -3.91
CA LYS A 76 12.08 25.64 -3.67
C LYS A 76 11.68 24.18 -3.89
N THR A 77 10.47 23.78 -3.50
CA THR A 77 10.01 22.38 -3.60
C THR A 77 9.81 21.95 -5.05
N VAL A 78 9.25 22.84 -5.87
CA VAL A 78 9.09 22.64 -7.32
C VAL A 78 10.46 22.57 -8.01
N LEU A 79 11.35 23.52 -7.70
CA LEU A 79 12.70 23.56 -8.29
C LEU A 79 13.52 22.32 -7.94
N THR A 80 13.42 21.81 -6.70
CA THR A 80 14.09 20.56 -6.29
C THR A 80 13.52 19.35 -7.00
N ALA A 81 12.18 19.26 -7.15
CA ALA A 81 11.54 18.15 -7.86
C ALA A 81 11.95 18.10 -9.34
N ILE A 82 12.09 19.26 -10.00
CA ILE A 82 12.54 19.36 -11.39
C ILE A 82 14.03 18.97 -11.51
N LYS A 83 14.91 19.60 -10.72
CA LYS A 83 16.36 19.37 -10.80
C LYS A 83 16.77 17.96 -10.38
N GLY A 84 16.00 17.32 -9.50
CA GLY A 84 16.38 16.03 -8.89
C GLY A 84 17.41 16.20 -7.80
N GLU A 85 17.42 15.27 -6.86
CA GLU A 85 18.55 15.10 -5.95
C GLU A 85 19.77 14.75 -6.80
N ASN A 86 20.84 15.53 -6.68
CA ASN A 86 22.12 15.21 -7.30
C ASN A 86 22.56 13.82 -6.84
N GLU A 87 22.93 13.00 -7.80
CA GLU A 87 23.71 11.77 -7.60
C GLU A 87 24.96 12.09 -6.76
N GLU A 88 24.96 11.71 -5.48
CA GLU A 88 26.21 11.49 -4.77
C GLU A 88 26.86 10.23 -5.33
N LYS A 89 27.84 10.47 -6.21
CA LYS A 89 28.80 9.49 -6.71
C LYS A 89 29.42 8.71 -5.54
N ILE A 90 29.16 7.40 -5.47
CA ILE A 90 30.06 6.49 -4.76
C ILE A 90 31.06 5.95 -5.78
N GLU A 91 32.26 6.52 -5.71
CA GLU A 91 33.40 6.18 -6.55
C GLU A 91 33.99 4.83 -6.12
N VAL A 92 34.14 3.93 -7.09
CA VAL A 92 34.71 2.58 -6.92
C VAL A 92 36.22 2.67 -6.71
N LYS A 93 36.74 2.15 -5.58
CA LYS A 93 38.15 1.74 -5.44
C LYS A 93 38.29 0.46 -4.61
N THR A 94 38.98 -0.52 -5.18
CA THR A 94 39.69 -1.64 -4.52
C THR A 94 40.91 -1.98 -5.38
N PRO A 95 41.92 -2.74 -4.91
CA PRO A 95 42.38 -3.11 -3.55
C PRO A 95 43.90 -2.77 -3.36
N GLU A 96 44.56 -2.93 -2.19
CA GLU A 96 45.23 -4.13 -1.61
C GLU A 96 46.07 -3.69 -0.36
N PRO A 97 46.92 -4.52 0.30
CA PRO A 97 46.63 -5.66 1.17
C PRO A 97 47.34 -5.54 2.56
N VAL A 98 46.80 -6.11 3.65
CA VAL A 98 47.60 -6.37 4.87
C VAL A 98 47.27 -7.74 5.46
N LYS A 99 48.34 -8.51 5.69
CA LYS A 99 48.41 -9.87 6.25
C LYS A 99 48.53 -9.85 7.80
N PRO A 100 48.43 -11.01 8.49
CA PRO A 100 47.62 -11.20 9.70
C PRO A 100 48.42 -11.29 11.00
N ILE A 101 47.78 -11.05 12.16
CA ILE A 101 48.18 -11.65 13.46
C ILE A 101 46.92 -11.97 14.30
N LEU A 102 46.92 -13.18 14.86
CA LEU A 102 45.91 -13.81 15.71
C LEU A 102 46.21 -13.61 17.21
N GLN A 103 45.13 -13.54 18.01
CA GLN A 103 44.97 -14.05 19.41
C GLN A 103 45.72 -13.35 20.55
N GLN A 104 45.23 -13.11 21.76
CA GLN A 104 44.03 -13.41 22.59
C GLN A 104 43.99 -12.26 23.66
N THR A 105 42.90 -11.89 24.36
CA THR A 105 42.37 -12.54 25.58
C THR A 105 41.14 -11.76 26.11
N GLN A 106 40.04 -12.46 26.43
CA GLN A 106 39.06 -12.34 27.55
C GLN A 106 38.86 -10.96 28.25
N GLN A 107 37.66 -10.41 28.57
CA GLN A 107 36.25 -10.81 28.66
C GLN A 107 35.41 -9.52 28.86
N THR A 108 34.29 -9.33 28.16
CA THR A 108 32.92 -9.02 28.71
C THR A 108 31.93 -8.59 27.60
N VAL A 109 30.66 -8.88 27.85
CA VAL A 109 29.41 -8.47 27.17
C VAL A 109 28.91 -9.39 26.04
N LYS A 110 27.84 -10.14 26.40
CA LYS A 110 26.94 -10.90 25.53
C LYS A 110 26.26 -9.98 24.51
N GLN A 111 26.11 -10.41 23.27
CA GLN A 111 24.95 -10.02 22.45
C GLN A 111 24.65 -11.04 21.37
N ASP A 112 23.41 -11.52 21.43
CA ASP A 112 22.84 -12.64 20.72
C ASP A 112 22.60 -12.36 19.22
N ILE A 113 22.73 -13.44 18.45
CA ILE A 113 22.37 -13.56 17.05
C ILE A 113 20.84 -13.49 16.96
N GLY A 114 20.33 -12.52 16.19
CA GLY A 114 18.90 -12.20 16.08
C GLY A 114 18.05 -13.39 15.65
N SER A 115 17.22 -13.86 16.56
CA SER A 115 16.17 -14.86 16.38
C SER A 115 15.01 -14.26 15.57
N SER A 116 14.71 -14.82 14.39
CA SER A 116 13.33 -14.77 13.88
C SER A 116 12.51 -15.67 14.81
N ALA A 117 11.77 -15.07 15.73
CA ALA A 117 10.91 -15.82 16.63
C ALA A 117 9.80 -16.49 15.79
N ILE A 118 9.81 -17.82 15.74
CA ILE A 118 8.69 -18.60 15.21
C ILE A 118 7.53 -18.33 16.17
N LEU A 119 6.54 -17.55 15.72
CA LEU A 119 5.31 -17.32 16.48
C LEU A 119 4.60 -18.65 16.71
N SER A 120 4.10 -18.86 17.91
CA SER A 120 3.20 -19.98 18.17
C SER A 120 1.88 -19.78 17.41
N VAL A 121 1.19 -20.88 17.08
CA VAL A 121 -0.11 -20.83 16.40
C VAL A 121 -1.04 -19.85 17.12
N ASN A 122 -1.17 -19.96 18.45
CA ASN A 122 -2.03 -19.08 19.27
C ASN A 122 -1.66 -17.60 19.18
N GLU A 123 -0.37 -17.25 19.11
CA GLU A 123 0.06 -15.86 18.95
C GLU A 123 -0.34 -15.32 17.57
N THR A 124 -0.17 -16.13 16.53
CA THR A 124 -0.65 -15.82 15.17
C THR A 124 -2.16 -15.63 15.13
N GLU A 125 -2.94 -16.52 15.77
CA GLU A 125 -4.40 -16.39 15.84
C GLU A 125 -4.81 -15.07 16.50
N ASN A 126 -4.21 -14.74 17.64
CA ASN A 126 -4.50 -13.52 18.40
C ASN A 126 -4.15 -12.24 17.64
N LEU A 127 -3.04 -12.25 16.90
CA LEU A 127 -2.61 -11.11 16.09
C LEU A 127 -3.60 -10.84 14.94
N LEU A 128 -4.01 -11.89 14.23
CA LEU A 128 -5.00 -11.78 13.16
C LEU A 128 -6.36 -11.32 13.70
N ASP A 129 -6.79 -11.86 14.84
CA ASP A 129 -8.03 -11.47 15.50
C ASP A 129 -8.03 -10.00 15.93
N SER A 130 -6.91 -9.53 16.48
CA SER A 130 -6.73 -8.13 16.88
C SER A 130 -6.77 -7.20 15.67
N ALA A 131 -6.17 -7.62 14.56
CA ALA A 131 -6.11 -6.80 13.36
C ALA A 131 -7.48 -6.71 12.64
N LEU A 132 -8.27 -7.80 12.61
CA LEU A 132 -9.66 -7.76 12.15
C LEU A 132 -10.56 -6.92 13.07
N GLU A 133 -10.35 -6.99 14.39
CA GLU A 133 -11.05 -6.12 15.34
C GLU A 133 -10.78 -4.65 15.10
N GLU A 134 -9.53 -4.29 14.82
CA GLU A 134 -9.17 -2.90 14.55
C GLU A 134 -9.93 -2.34 13.34
N ILE A 135 -10.08 -3.14 12.29
CA ILE A 135 -10.89 -2.78 11.12
C ILE A 135 -12.37 -2.66 11.50
N ASN A 136 -12.90 -3.65 12.22
CA ASN A 136 -14.32 -3.68 12.59
C ASN A 136 -14.73 -2.58 13.59
N ARG A 137 -13.78 -1.97 14.30
CA ARG A 137 -14.03 -0.81 15.18
C ARG A 137 -14.33 0.47 14.41
N ILE A 138 -14.07 0.52 13.11
CA ILE A 138 -14.44 1.66 12.27
C ILE A 138 -15.97 1.72 12.18
N ASN A 139 -16.55 2.86 12.54
CA ASN A 139 -18.00 3.05 12.49
C ASN A 139 -18.54 2.79 11.06
N GLY A 140 -19.56 1.93 10.97
CA GLY A 140 -20.19 1.49 9.73
C GLY A 140 -19.50 0.30 9.04
N VAL A 141 -18.43 -0.27 9.62
CA VAL A 141 -17.91 -1.56 9.17
C VAL A 141 -18.79 -2.68 9.71
N LEU A 142 -19.28 -3.53 8.82
CA LEU A 142 -20.18 -4.65 9.11
C LEU A 142 -19.41 -5.95 9.31
N GLY A 143 -18.16 -6.00 8.89
CA GLY A 143 -17.32 -7.18 9.09
C GLY A 143 -16.09 -7.19 8.22
N SER A 144 -15.19 -8.11 8.54
CA SER A 144 -13.97 -8.35 7.79
C SER A 144 -13.60 -9.83 7.81
N ILE A 145 -12.91 -10.26 6.76
CA ILE A 145 -12.48 -11.64 6.56
C ILE A 145 -11.13 -11.68 5.86
N ILE A 146 -10.30 -12.64 6.23
CA ILE A 146 -9.03 -12.98 5.59
C ILE A 146 -9.17 -14.42 5.10
N ILE A 147 -8.92 -14.60 3.81
CA ILE A 147 -8.93 -15.90 3.14
C ILE A 147 -7.65 -16.06 2.33
N ASP A 148 -7.30 -17.29 1.98
CA ASP A 148 -6.32 -17.53 0.91
C ASP A 148 -6.95 -17.37 -0.48
N GLU A 149 -6.14 -17.42 -1.53
CA GLU A 149 -6.64 -17.32 -2.91
C GLU A 149 -7.55 -18.49 -3.34
N ALA A 150 -7.51 -19.62 -2.63
CA ALA A 150 -8.40 -20.76 -2.86
C ALA A 150 -9.78 -20.58 -2.19
N GLY A 151 -9.94 -19.57 -1.34
CA GLY A 151 -11.17 -19.32 -0.59
C GLY A 151 -11.23 -20.06 0.74
N LEU A 152 -10.11 -20.57 1.26
CA LEU A 152 -10.05 -21.10 2.63
C LEU A 152 -9.99 -19.95 3.63
N ILE A 153 -10.87 -20.01 4.63
CA ILE A 153 -10.94 -18.98 5.66
C ILE A 153 -9.76 -19.12 6.59
N ILE A 154 -8.97 -18.05 6.67
CA ILE A 154 -7.91 -17.92 7.67
C ILE A 154 -8.52 -17.34 8.93
N ARG A 155 -9.22 -16.21 8.84
CA ARG A 155 -9.96 -15.60 9.95
C ARG A 155 -11.15 -14.78 9.47
N SER A 156 -12.20 -14.74 10.27
CA SER A 156 -13.41 -13.97 9.96
C SER A 156 -14.00 -13.32 11.20
N LYS A 157 -14.36 -12.04 11.11
CA LYS A 157 -15.22 -11.34 12.06
C LYS A 157 -16.28 -10.59 11.27
N VAL A 158 -17.37 -11.28 10.95
CA VAL A 158 -18.51 -10.74 10.20
C VAL A 158 -19.77 -10.80 11.05
N ILE A 159 -20.76 -9.95 10.75
CA ILE A 159 -22.09 -10.01 11.39
C ILE A 159 -22.78 -11.36 11.10
N GLU A 160 -23.68 -11.78 11.98
CA GLU A 160 -24.36 -13.09 11.93
C GLU A 160 -25.10 -13.37 10.61
N ASN A 161 -25.47 -12.32 9.89
CA ASN A 161 -26.23 -12.40 8.65
C ASN A 161 -25.36 -12.77 7.43
N LEU A 162 -24.04 -12.76 7.59
CA LEU A 162 -23.10 -13.18 6.56
C LEU A 162 -22.51 -14.53 6.91
N ASP A 163 -22.73 -15.49 6.01
CA ASP A 163 -22.07 -16.78 6.05
C ASP A 163 -20.61 -16.61 5.58
N PRO A 164 -19.60 -16.89 6.44
CA PRO A 164 -18.20 -16.73 6.08
C PRO A 164 -17.75 -17.66 4.94
N ASP A 165 -18.27 -18.90 4.88
CA ASP A 165 -17.87 -19.90 3.88
C ASP A 165 -18.39 -19.51 2.50
N ILE A 166 -19.66 -19.10 2.42
CA ILE A 166 -20.25 -18.58 1.19
C ILE A 166 -19.53 -17.31 0.74
N THR A 167 -19.21 -16.44 1.69
CA THR A 167 -18.46 -15.19 1.43
C THR A 167 -17.08 -15.47 0.85
N ALA A 168 -16.34 -16.40 1.44
CA ALA A 168 -14.99 -16.75 1.01
C ALA A 168 -14.98 -17.31 -0.42
N ALA A 169 -15.89 -18.25 -0.71
CA ALA A 169 -16.05 -18.82 -2.04
C ALA A 169 -16.44 -17.77 -3.09
N LEU A 170 -17.29 -16.81 -2.72
CA LEU A 170 -17.65 -15.69 -3.60
C LEU A 170 -16.41 -14.84 -3.93
N PHE A 171 -15.60 -14.50 -2.93
CA PHE A 171 -14.45 -13.62 -3.11
C PHE A 171 -13.34 -14.26 -3.96
N SER A 172 -13.02 -15.54 -3.73
CA SER A 172 -12.07 -16.26 -4.59
C SER A 172 -12.57 -16.36 -6.03
N THR A 173 -13.87 -16.61 -6.22
CA THR A 173 -14.50 -16.65 -7.54
C THR A 173 -14.42 -15.30 -8.27
N ILE A 174 -14.67 -14.19 -7.56
CA ILE A 174 -14.60 -12.84 -8.13
C ILE A 174 -13.20 -12.56 -8.68
N PHE A 175 -12.14 -12.85 -7.91
CA PHE A 175 -10.78 -12.69 -8.40
C PHE A 175 -10.48 -13.63 -9.56
N TYR A 176 -10.78 -14.92 -9.41
CA TYR A 176 -10.51 -15.93 -10.45
C TYR A 176 -11.12 -15.55 -11.82
N VAL A 177 -12.40 -15.22 -11.85
CA VAL A 177 -13.10 -14.85 -13.09
C VAL A 177 -12.57 -13.53 -13.65
N SER A 178 -12.30 -12.56 -12.78
CA SER A 178 -11.84 -11.24 -13.22
C SER A 178 -10.41 -11.29 -13.74
N GLU A 179 -9.51 -12.03 -13.10
CA GLU A 179 -8.13 -12.21 -13.53
C GLU A 179 -8.05 -12.98 -14.85
N ASP A 180 -8.78 -14.09 -15.02
CA ASP A 180 -8.88 -14.81 -16.30
C ASP A 180 -9.38 -13.89 -17.45
N SER A 181 -10.30 -12.97 -17.13
CA SER A 181 -10.81 -12.01 -18.11
C SER A 181 -9.80 -10.91 -18.45
N ILE A 182 -9.08 -10.40 -17.45
CA ILE A 182 -8.09 -9.33 -17.58
C ILE A 182 -6.81 -9.83 -18.27
N GLU A 183 -6.42 -11.08 -18.04
CA GLU A 183 -5.28 -11.72 -18.70
C GLU A 183 -5.48 -11.76 -20.22
N LYS A 184 -6.70 -12.09 -20.68
CA LYS A 184 -7.05 -12.12 -22.11
C LYS A 184 -6.91 -10.77 -22.81
N VAL A 185 -6.92 -9.66 -22.07
CA VAL A 185 -6.75 -8.30 -22.59
C VAL A 185 -5.41 -7.66 -22.21
N ASN A 186 -4.49 -8.41 -21.57
CA ASN A 186 -3.16 -7.97 -21.16
C ASN A 186 -3.15 -6.68 -20.31
N LEU A 187 -4.13 -6.52 -19.41
CA LEU A 187 -4.22 -5.33 -18.54
C LEU A 187 -3.56 -5.50 -17.17
N GLY A 188 -2.83 -6.60 -16.95
CA GLY A 188 -2.07 -6.85 -15.72
C GLY A 188 -2.82 -7.70 -14.70
N MET A 189 -2.65 -7.40 -13.42
CA MET A 189 -3.22 -8.16 -12.29
C MET A 189 -4.23 -7.31 -11.51
N ILE A 190 -5.14 -7.95 -10.80
CA ILE A 190 -6.14 -7.27 -9.98
C ILE A 190 -5.69 -7.28 -8.52
N ASP A 191 -5.30 -6.11 -8.01
CA ASP A 191 -4.90 -5.99 -6.61
C ASP A 191 -6.09 -5.75 -5.67
N ARG A 192 -7.20 -5.23 -6.22
CA ARG A 192 -8.36 -4.80 -5.42
C ARG A 192 -9.62 -4.72 -6.24
N VAL A 193 -10.74 -5.01 -5.58
CA VAL A 193 -12.09 -4.94 -6.16
C VAL A 193 -13.00 -4.19 -5.21
N PHE A 194 -13.74 -3.20 -5.72
CA PHE A 194 -14.74 -2.45 -4.96
C PHE A 194 -16.11 -2.74 -5.53
N ILE A 195 -17.04 -3.17 -4.68
CA ILE A 195 -18.38 -3.58 -5.05
C ILE A 195 -19.36 -2.71 -4.27
N GLU A 196 -20.29 -2.06 -4.96
CA GLU A 196 -21.37 -1.29 -4.34
C GLU A 196 -22.70 -2.02 -4.55
N ILE A 197 -23.43 -2.27 -3.46
CA ILE A 197 -24.69 -3.01 -3.44
C ILE A 197 -25.70 -2.23 -2.59
N GLY A 198 -26.45 -1.34 -3.23
CA GLY A 198 -27.37 -0.46 -2.53
C GLY A 198 -26.64 0.37 -1.47
N LYS A 199 -26.94 0.14 -0.18
CA LYS A 199 -26.32 0.83 0.96
C LYS A 199 -25.10 0.14 1.54
N VAL A 200 -24.67 -0.96 0.94
CA VAL A 200 -23.52 -1.75 1.38
C VAL A 200 -22.40 -1.62 0.36
N ARG A 201 -21.16 -1.57 0.84
CA ARG A 201 -19.96 -1.66 0.02
C ARG A 201 -19.11 -2.84 0.48
N ILE A 202 -18.48 -3.51 -0.47
CA ILE A 202 -17.51 -4.58 -0.23
C ILE A 202 -16.19 -4.15 -0.85
N TYR A 203 -15.14 -4.18 -0.06
CA TYR A 203 -13.78 -3.90 -0.51
C TYR A 203 -12.95 -5.17 -0.38
N LEU A 204 -12.41 -5.62 -1.50
CA LEU A 204 -11.51 -6.76 -1.57
C LEU A 204 -10.10 -6.29 -1.89
N PHE A 205 -9.12 -6.84 -1.19
CA PHE A 205 -7.71 -6.55 -1.35
C PHE A 205 -6.93 -7.85 -1.46
N LYS A 206 -6.20 -8.04 -2.55
CA LYS A 206 -5.34 -9.21 -2.79
C LYS A 206 -3.89 -8.84 -2.52
N GLY A 207 -3.14 -9.74 -1.87
CA GLY A 207 -1.71 -9.56 -1.65
C GLY A 207 -1.09 -10.67 -0.80
N ASN A 208 0.14 -11.04 -1.13
CA ASN A 208 0.92 -12.10 -0.45
C ASN A 208 0.19 -13.46 -0.39
N GLY A 209 -0.56 -13.84 -1.43
CA GLY A 209 -1.32 -15.10 -1.43
C GLY A 209 -2.62 -15.08 -0.62
N TYR A 210 -3.03 -13.90 -0.15
CA TYR A 210 -4.24 -13.71 0.66
C TYR A 210 -5.18 -12.69 0.05
N ILE A 211 -6.46 -12.84 0.39
CA ILE A 211 -7.52 -11.88 0.09
C ILE A 211 -8.13 -11.40 1.40
N ILE A 212 -8.21 -10.08 1.56
CA ILE A 212 -8.93 -9.43 2.65
C ILE A 212 -10.23 -8.89 2.10
N GLY A 213 -11.36 -9.30 2.68
CA GLY A 213 -12.67 -8.71 2.42
C GLY A 213 -13.14 -7.84 3.57
N ILE A 214 -13.69 -6.67 3.26
CA ILE A 214 -14.23 -5.73 4.24
C ILE A 214 -15.61 -5.27 3.78
N PHE A 215 -16.61 -5.44 4.65
CA PHE A 215 -18.00 -5.04 4.43
C PHE A 215 -18.27 -3.74 5.16
N THR A 216 -18.88 -2.77 4.49
CA THR A 216 -19.22 -1.49 5.09
C THR A 216 -20.58 -0.99 4.66
N GLU A 217 -21.14 -0.09 5.45
CA GLU A 217 -22.19 0.81 4.99
C GLU A 217 -21.63 1.83 3.97
N GLU A 218 -22.52 2.44 3.18
CA GLU A 218 -22.17 3.45 2.17
C GLU A 218 -21.55 4.74 2.76
N ILE A 219 -21.73 4.98 4.05
CA ILE A 219 -21.25 6.18 4.73
C ILE A 219 -19.75 6.11 5.09
N VAL A 220 -19.15 4.93 5.05
CA VAL A 220 -17.78 4.72 5.52
C VAL A 220 -16.77 5.34 4.54
N LYS A 221 -15.82 6.11 5.08
CA LYS A 221 -14.75 6.74 4.29
C LYS A 221 -13.80 5.67 3.74
N ILE A 222 -13.84 5.44 2.43
CA ILE A 222 -12.98 4.44 1.74
C ILE A 222 -11.48 4.63 2.02
N GLY A 223 -11.00 5.87 2.14
CA GLY A 223 -9.59 6.15 2.44
C GLY A 223 -9.10 5.51 3.74
N LEU A 224 -9.95 5.46 4.77
CA LEU A 224 -9.63 4.82 6.04
C LEU A 224 -9.55 3.29 5.90
N ILE A 225 -10.49 2.71 5.14
CA ILE A 225 -10.49 1.28 4.82
C ILE A 225 -9.21 0.90 4.07
N LEU A 226 -8.82 1.69 3.07
CA LEU A 226 -7.61 1.46 2.27
C LEU A 226 -6.35 1.40 3.13
N ILE A 227 -6.19 2.36 4.05
CA ILE A 227 -5.02 2.40 4.95
C ILE A 227 -5.00 1.19 5.87
N LYS A 228 -6.15 0.83 6.44
CA LYS A 228 -6.23 -0.29 7.38
C LYS A 228 -6.03 -1.63 6.68
N ALA A 229 -6.58 -1.81 5.48
CA ALA A 229 -6.34 -2.99 4.67
C ALA A 229 -4.85 -3.13 4.28
N LYS A 230 -4.19 -2.03 3.90
CA LYS A 230 -2.75 -2.03 3.59
C LYS A 230 -1.89 -2.39 4.80
N GLN A 231 -2.21 -1.85 5.98
CA GLN A 231 -1.57 -2.21 7.24
C GLN A 231 -1.76 -3.70 7.54
N LEU A 232 -2.99 -4.21 7.35
CA LEU A 232 -3.30 -5.61 7.58
C LEU A 232 -2.53 -6.54 6.63
N LEU A 233 -2.49 -6.26 5.32
CA LEU A 233 -1.71 -7.06 4.36
C LEU A 233 -0.22 -7.13 4.73
N LYS A 234 0.35 -6.02 5.24
CA LYS A 234 1.74 -5.98 5.70
C LYS A 234 1.94 -6.84 6.96
N ASN A 235 1.00 -6.79 7.91
CA ASN A 235 1.06 -7.57 9.14
C ASN A 235 0.89 -9.07 8.85
N ILE A 236 -0.05 -9.45 7.99
CA ILE A 236 -0.27 -10.83 7.57
C ILE A 236 1.02 -11.43 7.00
N LYS A 237 1.71 -10.70 6.12
CA LYS A 237 2.99 -11.12 5.58
C LYS A 237 4.02 -11.43 6.66
N GLN A 238 4.10 -10.62 7.72
CA GLN A 238 5.08 -10.80 8.79
C GLN A 238 4.76 -11.97 9.73
N VAL A 239 3.49 -12.37 9.79
CA VAL A 239 2.98 -13.34 10.76
C VAL A 239 2.82 -14.73 10.13
N LEU A 240 2.55 -14.80 8.82
CA LEU A 240 2.27 -16.04 8.09
C LEU A 240 3.41 -16.51 7.16
N GLU A 241 4.44 -15.69 6.94
CA GLU A 241 5.67 -16.04 6.19
C GLU A 241 6.92 -15.94 7.07
#